data_AF-A0A0Q5ML96-F1
#
_entry.id   AF-A0A0Q5ML96-F1
#
_cell.length_a   1.000
_cell.length_b   1.000
_cell.length_c   1.000
_cell.angle_alpha   90.00
_cell.angle_beta   90.00
_cell.angle_gamma   90.00
#
_symmetry.space_group_name_H-M   'P 1'
#
loop_
_entity.id
_entity.type
_entity.pdbx_description
1 polymer ?
#
loop_
_entity_poly.entity_id
_entity_poly.type
_entity_poly.pdbx_seq_one_letter_code
_entity_poly.pdbx_strand_id
1 'polypeptide(L)'
;MENGVTDRLWDKAVQEFIAACRQEKLSDIALTNEGLDNGQQLAVSATYLSRKGRSVPVGFRWTAAESGLAAEIYVGKAKAPAGLELDGLFRLALRAGLRMERRHVAFALLAVTDIHSTADGVRGRLELEYLKTLAGEGSVTQARDLTLQTLNDLAYLYGSRSAYGTP
;
A
#
# COMPACT_ATOMS: atom_id res chain seq x y z
N MET A 1 4.28 -10.24 33.18
CA MET A 1 5.18 -10.83 32.16
C MET A 1 4.41 -11.02 30.85
N GLU A 2 3.88 -9.94 30.23
CA GLU A 2 3.02 -10.04 29.03
C GLU A 2 3.57 -9.33 27.79
N ASN A 3 4.65 -8.56 27.90
CA ASN A 3 5.17 -7.77 26.77
C ASN A 3 5.84 -8.60 25.66
N GLY A 4 6.32 -9.82 25.97
CA GLY A 4 7.15 -10.59 25.04
C GLY A 4 6.39 -11.19 23.83
N VAL A 5 5.10 -11.50 23.97
CA VAL A 5 4.30 -12.06 22.85
C VAL A 5 3.81 -10.92 21.95
N THR A 6 3.36 -9.82 22.55
CA THR A 6 2.98 -8.62 21.80
C THR A 6 4.17 -8.07 21.04
N ASP A 7 5.36 -7.95 21.61
CA ASP A 7 6.54 -7.41 20.90
C ASP A 7 6.96 -8.31 19.72
N ARG A 8 6.91 -9.64 19.88
CA ARG A 8 7.18 -10.57 18.77
C ARG A 8 6.16 -10.50 17.64
N LEU A 9 4.88 -10.28 17.95
CA LEU A 9 3.84 -10.09 16.94
C LEU A 9 3.99 -8.75 16.20
N TRP A 10 4.50 -7.72 16.88
CA TRP A 10 4.86 -6.44 16.25
C TRP A 10 6.02 -6.61 15.29
N ASP A 11 7.10 -7.24 15.74
CA ASP A 11 8.24 -7.53 14.89
C ASP A 11 7.80 -8.31 13.66
N LYS A 12 6.93 -9.32 13.83
CA LYS A 12 6.38 -10.09 12.73
C LYS A 12 5.61 -9.21 11.73
N ALA A 13 4.67 -8.37 12.17
CA ALA A 13 3.88 -7.53 11.28
C ALA A 13 4.75 -6.52 10.51
N VAL A 14 5.74 -5.93 11.17
CA VAL A 14 6.72 -5.04 10.52
C VAL A 14 7.57 -5.79 9.51
N GLN A 15 8.04 -7.00 9.84
CA GLN A 15 8.79 -7.84 8.89
C GLN A 15 7.93 -8.27 7.68
N GLU A 16 6.66 -8.57 7.89
CA GLU A 16 5.71 -8.90 6.81
C GLU A 16 5.50 -7.70 5.89
N PHE A 17 5.33 -6.50 6.44
CA PHE A 17 5.24 -5.26 5.64
C PHE A 17 6.53 -4.98 4.86
N ILE A 18 7.70 -5.13 5.49
CA ILE A 18 9.01 -5.01 4.83
C ILE A 18 9.12 -6.03 3.69
N ALA A 19 8.71 -7.28 3.91
CA ALA A 19 8.74 -8.33 2.89
C ALA A 19 7.79 -8.01 1.73
N ALA A 20 6.58 -7.49 2.02
CA ALA A 20 5.62 -7.05 1.01
C ALA A 20 6.16 -5.88 0.16
N CYS A 21 6.99 -5.01 0.74
CA CYS A 21 7.61 -3.90 -0.01
C CYS A 21 8.72 -4.36 -0.98
N ARG A 22 9.40 -5.48 -0.72
CA ARG A 22 10.55 -5.99 -1.53
C ARG A 22 10.16 -6.57 -2.90
N GLN A 23 9.07 -6.10 -3.49
CA GLN A 23 8.53 -6.62 -4.73
C GLN A 23 9.28 -6.07 -5.95
N GLU A 24 9.95 -6.94 -6.70
CA GLU A 24 10.78 -6.57 -7.86
C GLU A 24 10.02 -5.89 -9.00
N LYS A 25 8.68 -6.01 -9.01
CA LYS A 25 7.81 -5.45 -10.06
C LYS A 25 7.22 -4.10 -9.72
N LEU A 26 7.38 -3.65 -8.48
CA LEU A 26 6.87 -2.40 -7.97
C LEU A 26 8.03 -1.51 -7.55
N SER A 27 7.91 -0.23 -7.86
CA SER A 27 8.81 0.80 -7.40
C SER A 27 8.01 2.01 -6.94
N ASP A 28 8.68 2.98 -6.31
CA ASP A 28 8.07 4.24 -5.89
C ASP A 28 6.80 4.01 -5.05
N ILE A 29 6.85 3.02 -4.15
CA ILE A 29 5.74 2.67 -3.26
C ILE A 29 5.51 3.84 -2.31
N ALA A 30 4.29 4.36 -2.29
CA ALA A 30 3.88 5.45 -1.41
C ALA A 30 2.53 5.13 -0.76
N LEU A 31 2.45 5.41 0.54
CA LEU A 31 1.24 5.27 1.34
C LEU A 31 0.67 6.64 1.64
N THR A 32 -0.64 6.78 1.51
CA THR A 32 -1.37 8.01 1.83
C THR A 32 -2.58 7.71 2.69
N ASN A 33 -3.01 8.69 3.48
CA ASN A 33 -4.32 8.64 4.13
C ASN A 33 -5.32 9.38 3.26
N GLU A 34 -6.30 8.66 2.72
CA GLU A 34 -7.45 9.27 2.04
C GLU A 34 -8.54 9.52 3.08
N GLY A 35 -8.90 10.80 3.23
CA GLY A 35 -10.00 11.20 4.10
C GLY A 35 -11.32 11.14 3.34
N LEU A 36 -12.18 10.19 3.69
CA LEU A 36 -13.60 10.22 3.35
C LEU A 36 -14.35 10.14 4.66
N ASP A 37 -15.30 11.07 4.86
CA ASP A 37 -16.19 11.41 6.00
C ASP A 37 -16.30 10.47 7.24
N ASN A 38 -15.99 9.17 7.14
CA ASN A 38 -16.00 8.16 8.21
C ASN A 38 -14.62 7.77 8.77
N GLY A 39 -13.53 8.44 8.37
CA GLY A 39 -12.18 8.21 8.90
C GLY A 39 -11.10 8.23 7.83
N GLN A 40 -9.83 8.25 8.25
CA GLN A 40 -8.70 8.16 7.33
C GLN A 40 -8.44 6.70 6.95
N GLN A 41 -8.55 6.41 5.65
CA GLN A 41 -8.28 5.10 5.10
C GLN A 41 -6.92 5.09 4.43
N LEU A 42 -6.18 4.00 4.63
CA LEU A 42 -4.86 3.84 4.02
C LEU A 42 -5.04 3.53 2.54
N ALA A 43 -4.33 4.25 1.69
CA ALA A 43 -4.20 3.99 0.28
C ALA A 43 -2.73 3.70 -0.05
N VAL A 44 -2.50 2.88 -1.07
CA VAL A 44 -1.18 2.49 -1.55
C VAL A 44 -1.09 2.80 -3.03
N SER A 45 -0.04 3.50 -3.43
CA SER A 45 0.30 3.73 -4.82
C SER A 45 1.71 3.22 -5.09
N ALA A 46 1.96 2.75 -6.30
CA ALA A 46 3.26 2.30 -6.75
C ALA A 46 3.37 2.43 -8.28
N THR A 47 4.58 2.30 -8.79
CA THR A 47 4.88 2.25 -10.21
C THR A 47 5.16 0.81 -10.64
N TYR A 48 4.43 0.34 -11.64
CA TYR A 48 4.74 -0.88 -12.38
C TYR A 48 5.51 -0.53 -13.66
N LEU A 49 6.72 -1.06 -13.81
CA LEU A 49 7.49 -0.90 -15.05
C LEU A 49 7.09 -1.99 -16.06
N SER A 50 6.40 -1.59 -17.12
CA SER A 50 6.08 -2.48 -18.24
C SER A 50 7.35 -2.95 -18.94
N ARG A 51 7.30 -4.15 -19.54
CA ARG A 51 8.34 -4.67 -20.45
C ARG A 51 8.70 -3.73 -21.59
N LYS A 52 7.81 -2.81 -21.96
CA LYS A 52 8.06 -1.77 -22.98
C LYS A 52 8.74 -0.51 -22.41
N GLY A 53 9.20 -0.54 -21.15
CA GLY A 53 9.79 0.60 -20.47
C GLY A 53 8.78 1.68 -20.04
N ARG A 54 7.47 1.39 -20.12
CA ARG A 54 6.42 2.33 -19.70
C ARG A 54 6.19 2.21 -18.20
N SER A 55 6.36 3.32 -17.47
CA SER A 55 5.91 3.43 -16.08
C SER A 55 4.38 3.50 -16.04
N VAL A 56 3.76 2.59 -15.30
CA VAL A 56 2.31 2.48 -15.16
C VAL A 56 1.95 2.61 -13.68
N PRO A 57 1.16 3.62 -13.29
CA PRO A 57 0.74 3.72 -11.90
C PRO A 57 -0.20 2.56 -11.57
N VAL A 58 0.04 1.91 -10.44
CA VAL A 58 -0.81 0.87 -9.86
C VAL A 58 -1.09 1.23 -8.42
N GLY A 59 -2.20 0.76 -7.88
CA GLY A 59 -2.51 1.10 -6.49
C GLY A 59 -3.82 0.51 -5.98
N PHE A 60 -4.01 0.70 -4.68
CA PHE A 60 -5.17 0.38 -3.89
C PHE A 60 -5.63 1.68 -3.23
N ARG A 61 -6.92 2.00 -3.31
CA ARG A 61 -7.47 3.23 -2.77
C ARG A 61 -8.92 3.07 -2.35
N TRP A 62 -9.45 4.07 -1.68
CA TRP A 62 -10.84 4.09 -1.26
C TRP A 62 -11.62 5.13 -2.07
N THR A 63 -12.83 4.75 -2.48
CA THR A 63 -13.71 5.63 -3.26
C THR A 63 -15.11 5.65 -2.68
N ALA A 64 -15.80 6.79 -2.83
CA ALA A 64 -17.21 6.88 -2.50
C ALA A 64 -18.05 6.01 -3.44
N ALA A 65 -18.96 5.24 -2.86
CA ALA A 65 -19.95 4.41 -3.54
C ALA A 65 -21.33 4.62 -2.91
N GLU A 66 -22.38 4.16 -3.57
CA GLU A 66 -23.78 4.34 -3.12
C GLU A 66 -24.03 3.77 -1.71
N SER A 67 -23.33 2.69 -1.35
CA SER A 67 -23.43 2.02 -0.05
C SER A 67 -22.35 2.43 0.96
N GLY A 68 -21.61 3.52 0.70
CA GLY A 68 -20.51 3.98 1.54
C GLY A 68 -19.15 3.85 0.85
N LEU A 69 -18.11 3.47 1.59
CA LEU A 69 -16.75 3.36 1.06
C LEU A 69 -16.53 2.02 0.34
N ALA A 70 -15.99 2.09 -0.88
CA ALA A 70 -15.59 0.93 -1.65
C ALA A 70 -14.10 0.98 -1.94
N ALA A 71 -13.41 -0.11 -1.60
CA ALA A 71 -12.02 -0.32 -1.97
C ALA A 71 -11.90 -0.61 -3.48
N GLU A 72 -10.99 0.08 -4.15
CA GLU A 72 -10.67 -0.11 -5.57
C GLU A 72 -9.19 -0.42 -5.74
N ILE A 73 -8.87 -1.24 -6.74
CA ILE A 73 -7.52 -1.37 -7.29
C ILE A 73 -7.47 -0.78 -8.70
N TYR A 74 -6.32 -0.22 -9.08
CA TYR A 74 -6.14 0.41 -10.38
C TYR A 74 -4.82 0.07 -11.06
N VAL A 75 -4.83 0.18 -12.40
CA VAL A 75 -3.66 0.08 -13.29
C VAL A 75 -3.81 1.11 -14.40
N GLY A 76 -2.97 2.14 -14.38
CA GLY A 76 -3.11 3.30 -15.26
C GLY A 76 -4.46 3.96 -15.05
N LYS A 77 -5.27 4.03 -16.12
CA LYS A 77 -6.63 4.57 -16.08
C LYS A 77 -7.70 3.52 -15.78
N ALA A 78 -7.34 2.23 -15.80
CA ALA A 78 -8.29 1.15 -15.57
C ALA A 78 -8.41 0.89 -14.07
N LYS A 79 -9.64 0.67 -13.60
CA LYS A 79 -9.95 0.41 -12.20
C LYS A 79 -10.98 -0.70 -12.02
N ALA A 80 -10.98 -1.33 -10.87
CA ALA A 80 -11.96 -2.34 -10.49
C ALA A 80 -12.11 -2.40 -8.97
N PRO A 81 -13.20 -3.01 -8.46
CA PRO A 81 -13.30 -3.31 -7.03
C PRO A 81 -12.08 -4.09 -6.54
N ALA A 82 -11.66 -3.83 -5.30
CA ALA A 82 -10.68 -4.68 -4.63
C ALA A 82 -11.26 -6.08 -4.35
N GLY A 83 -10.39 -7.06 -4.10
CA GLY A 83 -10.82 -8.45 -3.81
C GLY A 83 -11.18 -9.29 -5.04
N LEU A 84 -10.80 -8.86 -6.23
CA LEU A 84 -10.95 -9.68 -7.44
C LEU A 84 -10.04 -10.91 -7.42
N GLU A 85 -10.59 -12.03 -7.88
CA GLU A 85 -9.79 -13.21 -8.23
C GLU A 85 -8.90 -12.94 -9.45
N LEU A 86 -7.94 -13.85 -9.70
CA LEU A 86 -6.96 -13.75 -10.78
C LEU A 86 -7.57 -13.43 -12.15
N ASP A 87 -8.71 -14.03 -12.49
CA ASP A 87 -9.40 -13.77 -13.76
C ASP A 87 -9.89 -12.32 -13.87
N GLY A 88 -10.37 -11.75 -12.77
CA GLY A 88 -10.75 -10.34 -12.68
C GLY A 88 -9.55 -9.41 -12.86
N LEU A 89 -8.42 -9.76 -12.23
CA LEU A 89 -7.16 -9.02 -12.37
C LEU A 89 -6.62 -9.07 -13.80
N PHE A 90 -6.73 -10.22 -14.48
CA PHE A 90 -6.36 -10.34 -15.89
C PHE A 90 -7.23 -9.45 -16.77
N ARG A 91 -8.55 -9.40 -16.53
CA ARG A 91 -9.45 -8.48 -17.25
C ARG A 91 -9.09 -7.03 -17.00
N LEU A 92 -8.70 -6.67 -15.77
CA LEU A 92 -8.24 -5.32 -15.45
C LEU A 92 -6.95 -4.97 -16.23
N ALA A 93 -5.96 -5.85 -16.26
CA ALA A 93 -4.73 -5.66 -17.04
C ALA A 93 -5.00 -5.53 -18.55
N LEU A 94 -5.96 -6.27 -19.08
CA LEU A 94 -6.41 -6.15 -20.47
C LEU A 94 -7.00 -4.77 -20.76
N ARG A 95 -7.88 -4.27 -19.89
CA ARG A 95 -8.45 -2.91 -19.99
C ARG A 95 -7.40 -1.82 -19.89
N ALA A 96 -6.30 -2.07 -19.17
CA ALA A 96 -5.15 -1.16 -19.08
C ALA A 96 -4.22 -1.19 -20.32
N GLY A 97 -4.51 -2.03 -21.33
CA GLY A 97 -3.69 -2.19 -22.54
C GLY A 97 -2.45 -3.08 -22.35
N LEU A 98 -2.38 -3.84 -21.25
CA LEU A 98 -1.21 -4.66 -20.87
C LEU A 98 -1.44 -6.15 -21.13
N ARG A 99 -2.06 -6.52 -22.26
CA ARG A 99 -2.45 -7.90 -22.60
C ARG A 99 -1.30 -8.91 -22.50
N MET A 100 -0.13 -8.56 -23.02
CA MET A 100 1.05 -9.44 -23.05
C MET A 100 1.72 -9.57 -21.67
N GLU A 101 1.34 -8.73 -20.72
CA GLU A 101 1.92 -8.65 -19.39
C GLU A 101 0.88 -8.94 -18.29
N ARG A 102 -0.33 -9.37 -18.67
CA ARG A 102 -1.48 -9.53 -17.76
C ARG A 102 -1.15 -10.30 -16.48
N ARG A 103 -0.28 -11.31 -16.57
CA ARG A 103 0.15 -12.12 -15.42
C ARG A 103 1.03 -11.31 -14.45
N HIS A 104 2.00 -10.55 -14.97
CA HIS A 104 2.86 -9.69 -14.14
C HIS A 104 2.06 -8.55 -13.51
N VAL A 105 1.14 -7.96 -14.27
CA VAL A 105 0.26 -6.90 -13.76
C VAL A 105 -0.67 -7.44 -12.68
N ALA A 106 -1.23 -8.63 -12.84
CA ALA A 106 -2.04 -9.25 -11.80
C ALA A 106 -1.23 -9.50 -10.52
N PHE A 107 0.01 -9.98 -10.64
CA PHE A 107 0.90 -10.13 -9.47
C PHE A 107 1.26 -8.78 -8.83
N ALA A 108 1.50 -7.74 -9.64
CA ALA A 108 1.74 -6.39 -9.13
C ALA A 108 0.51 -5.86 -8.35
N LEU A 109 -0.70 -6.11 -8.83
CA LEU A 109 -1.94 -5.75 -8.14
C LEU A 109 -2.16 -6.53 -6.84
N LEU A 110 -1.85 -7.83 -6.82
CA LEU A 110 -1.86 -8.63 -5.60
C LEU A 110 -0.83 -8.11 -4.60
N ALA A 111 0.38 -7.79 -5.06
CA ALA A 111 1.43 -7.22 -4.23
C ALA A 111 1.01 -5.87 -3.62
N VAL A 112 0.39 -4.98 -4.40
CA VAL A 112 -0.16 -3.71 -3.87
C VAL A 112 -1.22 -3.97 -2.79
N THR A 113 -2.07 -4.97 -2.98
CA THR A 113 -3.11 -5.34 -1.99
C THR A 113 -2.48 -5.91 -0.71
N ASP A 114 -1.41 -6.70 -0.86
CA ASP A 114 -0.64 -7.26 0.25
C ASP A 114 0.11 -6.17 1.04
N ILE A 115 0.73 -5.20 0.35
CA ILE A 115 1.34 -4.01 0.95
C ILE A 115 0.30 -3.23 1.75
N HIS A 116 -0.89 -2.98 1.17
CA HIS A 116 -1.98 -2.32 1.90
C HIS A 116 -2.36 -3.10 3.17
N SER A 117 -2.60 -4.40 3.05
CA SER A 117 -3.06 -5.22 4.19
C SER A 117 -2.03 -5.28 5.32
N THR A 118 -0.75 -5.45 4.98
CA THR A 118 0.33 -5.51 5.98
C THR A 118 0.61 -4.14 6.59
N ALA A 119 0.57 -3.07 5.80
CA ALA A 119 0.72 -1.70 6.30
C ALA A 119 -0.43 -1.31 7.23
N ASP A 120 -1.67 -1.67 6.91
CA ASP A 120 -2.82 -1.42 7.78
C ASP A 120 -2.70 -2.17 9.11
N GLY A 121 -2.19 -3.40 9.09
CA GLY A 121 -1.88 -4.18 10.30
C GLY A 121 -0.80 -3.54 11.19
N VAL A 122 0.19 -2.86 10.60
CA VAL A 122 1.23 -2.12 11.33
C VAL A 122 0.71 -0.77 11.85
N ARG A 123 -0.10 -0.08 11.04
CA ARG A 123 -0.59 1.30 11.28
C ARG A 123 -1.19 1.48 12.67
N GLY A 124 -2.19 0.68 13.03
CA GLY A 124 -2.94 0.88 14.28
C GLY A 124 -2.09 0.78 15.53
N ARG A 125 -1.06 -0.06 15.51
CA ARG A 125 -0.15 -0.23 16.64
C ARG A 125 0.94 0.83 16.68
N LEU A 126 1.45 1.25 15.52
CA LEU A 126 2.41 2.34 15.43
C LEU A 126 1.81 3.67 15.91
N GLU A 127 0.56 3.94 15.52
CA GLU A 127 -0.17 5.13 15.97
C GLU A 127 -0.33 5.13 17.50
N LEU A 128 -0.63 3.96 18.10
CA LEU A 128 -0.71 3.80 19.55
C LEU A 128 0.64 4.09 20.24
N GLU A 129 1.76 3.59 19.71
CA GLU A 129 3.09 3.87 20.29
C GLU A 129 3.46 5.35 20.20
N TYR A 130 3.15 6.03 19.08
CA TYR A 130 3.33 7.47 19.00
C TYR A 130 2.41 8.22 19.96
N LEU A 131 1.15 7.82 20.10
CA LEU A 131 0.23 8.41 21.05
C LEU A 131 0.69 8.30 22.51
N LYS A 132 1.38 7.22 22.90
CA LYS A 132 1.95 7.08 24.25
C LYS A 132 3.08 8.07 24.52
N THR A 133 3.80 8.48 23.47
CA THR A 133 4.98 9.36 23.57
C THR A 133 4.62 10.83 23.39
N LEU A 134 3.53 11.12 22.66
CA LEU A 134 3.02 12.46 22.42
C LEU A 134 2.07 12.91 23.53
N ALA A 135 2.29 14.08 24.11
CA ALA A 135 1.40 14.71 25.07
C ALA A 135 0.78 15.99 24.50
N GLY A 136 -0.52 16.20 24.73
CA GLY A 136 -1.21 17.45 24.40
C GLY A 136 -2.31 17.34 23.34
N GLU A 137 -2.93 18.48 23.07
CA GLU A 137 -3.99 18.63 22.06
C GLU A 137 -3.38 18.51 20.66
N GLY A 138 -3.97 17.69 19.78
CA GLY A 138 -3.43 17.40 18.44
C GLY A 138 -2.48 16.20 18.35
N SER A 139 -2.22 15.50 19.46
CA SER A 139 -1.37 14.29 19.51
C SER A 139 -1.84 13.18 18.56
N VAL A 140 -3.15 13.05 18.33
CA VAL A 140 -3.73 12.07 17.39
C VAL A 140 -3.32 12.35 15.96
N THR A 141 -3.44 13.60 15.49
CA THR A 141 -3.05 13.95 14.12
C THR A 141 -1.55 13.77 13.94
N GLN A 142 -0.75 14.20 14.91
CA GLN A 142 0.71 14.04 14.87
C GLN A 142 1.15 12.57 14.90
N ALA A 143 0.51 11.73 15.71
CA ALA A 143 0.78 10.29 15.74
C ALA A 143 0.49 9.63 14.39
N ARG A 144 -0.59 10.05 13.72
CA ARG A 144 -0.95 9.56 12.38
C ARG A 144 0.05 9.97 11.32
N ASP A 145 0.47 11.23 11.34
CA ASP A 145 1.45 11.74 10.38
C ASP A 145 2.80 11.03 10.55
N LEU A 146 3.26 10.82 11.79
CA LEU A 146 4.47 10.06 12.08
C LEU A 146 4.35 8.58 11.70
N THR A 147 3.17 7.99 11.90
CA THR A 147 2.86 6.63 11.46
C THR A 147 2.99 6.50 9.95
N LEU A 148 2.34 7.40 9.20
CA LEU A 148 2.38 7.42 7.74
C LEU A 148 3.79 7.67 7.22
N GLN A 149 4.53 8.60 7.83
CA GLN A 149 5.93 8.87 7.52
C GLN A 149 6.78 7.62 7.70
N THR A 150 6.66 6.94 8.83
CA THR A 150 7.45 5.72 9.12
C THR A 150 7.13 4.59 8.15
N LEU A 151 5.85 4.39 7.80
CA LEU A 151 5.48 3.40 6.78
C LEU A 151 6.07 3.72 5.42
N ASN A 152 6.08 5.01 5.03
CA ASN A 152 6.72 5.45 3.78
C ASN A 152 8.24 5.31 3.83
N ASP A 153 8.89 5.60 4.95
CA ASP A 153 10.33 5.42 5.13
C ASP A 153 10.73 3.95 4.99
N LEU A 154 9.95 3.04 5.59
CA LEU A 154 10.14 1.60 5.42
C LEU A 154 9.91 1.15 3.97
N ALA A 155 8.84 1.63 3.32
CA ALA A 155 8.57 1.33 1.92
C ALA A 155 9.69 1.87 0.99
N TYR A 156 10.26 3.02 1.31
CA TYR A 156 11.39 3.61 0.59
C TYR A 156 12.70 2.82 0.78
N LEU A 157 12.99 2.40 2.01
CA LEU A 157 14.23 1.68 2.34
C LEU A 157 14.24 0.25 1.79
N TYR A 158 13.08 -0.42 1.77
CA TYR A 158 12.97 -1.84 1.41
C TYR A 158 12.26 -2.09 0.07
N GLY A 159 11.65 -1.07 -0.52
CA GLY A 159 11.07 -1.12 -1.85
C GLY A 159 12.12 -1.29 -2.94
N SER A 160 11.75 -1.92 -4.05
CA SER A 160 12.62 -1.92 -5.23
C SER A 160 12.76 -0.49 -5.74
N ARG A 161 13.96 0.06 -5.71
CA ARG A 161 14.24 1.32 -6.41
C ARG A 161 14.02 1.08 -7.90
N SER A 162 13.11 1.84 -8.50
CA SER A 162 13.18 2.06 -9.95
C SER A 162 14.60 2.55 -10.22
N ALA A 163 15.39 1.75 -10.93
CA ALA A 163 16.69 2.18 -11.41
C ALA A 163 16.48 3.28 -12.47
N TYR A 164 16.16 4.48 -12.01
CA TYR A 164 16.38 5.68 -12.79
C TYR A 164 17.82 6.09 -12.53
N GLY A 165 18.64 5.89 -13.57
CA GLY A 165 19.95 6.48 -13.66
C GLY A 165 19.87 7.98 -13.40
N THR A 166 20.77 8.45 -12.56
CA THR A 166 21.29 9.81 -12.63
C THR A 166 22.41 9.86 -13.68
N PRO A 167 22.65 11.03 -14.28
CA PRO A 167 22.88 11.28 -15.71
C PRO A 167 24.17 10.72 -16.32
#